data_AF-A0A3B5BI24-F1
#
_entry.id   AF-A0A3B5BI24-F1
#
_cell.length_a   1.000
_cell.length_b   1.000
_cell.length_c   1.000
_cell.angle_alpha   90.00
_cell.angle_beta   90.00
_cell.angle_gamma   90.00
#
_symmetry.space_group_name_H-M   'P 1'
#
loop_
_entity.id
_entity.type
_entity.pdbx_description
1 polymer ?
#
loop_
_entity_poly.entity_id
_entity_poly.type
_entity_poly.pdbx_seq_one_letter_code
_entity_poly.pdbx_strand_id
1 'polypeptide(L)' 'MENLLEQLLQKDLGRRLQAGPEVLELLLDEEKCPDLEQDQTALDRVVDAVASSWVNSSNFKHFYNL' A
#
# COMPACT_ATOMS: atom_id res chain seq x y z
N MET A 1 -4.16 4.57 10.43
CA MET A 1 -3.63 3.41 9.69
C MET A 1 -4.71 2.58 8.98
N GLU A 2 -5.84 2.27 9.63
CA GLU A 2 -6.89 1.41 9.05
C GLU A 2 -7.34 1.88 7.65
N ASN A 3 -7.40 3.19 7.40
CA ASN A 3 -7.76 3.76 6.10
C ASN A 3 -6.81 3.33 4.95
N LEU A 4 -5.49 3.23 5.18
CA LEU A 4 -4.54 2.78 4.16
C LEU A 4 -4.73 1.29 3.84
N LEU A 5 -4.90 0.47 4.89
CA LEU A 5 -5.18 -0.96 4.75
C LEU A 5 -6.50 -1.20 4.04
N GLU A 6 -7.55 -0.46 4.39
CA GLU A 6 -8.86 -0.54 3.73
C GLU A 6 -8.77 -0.21 2.24
N GLN A 7 -7.96 0.78 1.86
CA GLN A 7 -7.72 1.14 0.46
C GLN A 7 -6.95 0.06 -0.31
N LEU A 8 -5.96 -0.57 0.30
CA LEU A 8 -5.16 -1.64 -0.33
C LEU A 8 -5.90 -3.00 -0.37
N LEU A 9 -6.86 -3.22 0.52
CA LEU A 9 -7.62 -4.48 0.63
C LEU A 9 -9.00 -4.41 -0.05
N GLN A 10 -9.29 -3.34 -0.79
CA GLN A 10 -10.56 -3.21 -1.50
C GLN A 10 -10.80 -4.38 -2.45
N LYS A 11 -12.02 -4.92 -2.46
CA LYS A 11 -12.40 -6.03 -3.37
C LYS A 11 -12.38 -5.64 -4.84
N ASP A 12 -12.64 -4.37 -5.14
CA ASP A 12 -12.63 -3.83 -6.48
C ASP A 12 -11.18 -3.60 -6.93
N LEU A 13 -10.78 -4.31 -7.99
CA LEU A 13 -9.43 -4.21 -8.54
C LEU A 13 -9.13 -2.79 -9.03
N GLY A 14 -10.05 -2.17 -9.79
CA GLY A 14 -9.83 -0.85 -10.37
C GLY A 14 -9.57 0.21 -9.30
N ARG A 15 -10.34 0.19 -8.21
CA ARG A 15 -10.15 1.10 -7.08
C ARG A 15 -8.85 0.84 -6.33
N ARG A 16 -8.49 -0.43 -6.12
CA ARG A 16 -7.21 -0.79 -5.51
C ARG A 16 -6.04 -0.29 -6.33
N LEU A 17 -6.11 -0.40 -7.66
CA LEU A 17 -5.08 0.09 -8.57
C LEU A 17 -4.97 1.62 -8.56
N GLN A 18 -6.09 2.33 -8.45
CA GLN A 18 -6.12 3.79 -8.33
C GLN A 18 -5.55 4.28 -6.99
N ALA A 19 -5.82 3.57 -5.89
CA ALA A 19 -5.42 3.98 -4.56
C ALA A 19 -3.93 3.73 -4.27
N GLY A 20 -3.32 2.71 -4.87
CA GLY A 20 -1.95 2.31 -4.50
C GLY A 20 -0.86 3.38 -4.70
N PRO A 21 -0.86 4.20 -5.77
CA PRO A 21 0.07 5.32 -5.89
C PRO A 21 -0.08 6.36 -4.77
N GLU A 22 -1.32 6.70 -4.38
CA GLU A 22 -1.60 7.63 -3.28
C GLU A 22 -1.12 7.04 -1.93
N VAL A 23 -1.30 5.74 -1.74
CA VAL A 23 -0.78 5.03 -0.55
C VAL A 23 0.75 5.04 -0.51
N LEU A 24 1.43 4.87 -1.65
CA LEU A 24 2.89 4.97 -1.71
C LEU A 24 3.38 6.38 -1.38
N GLU A 25 2.74 7.42 -1.93
CA GLU A 25 3.10 8.82 -1.63
C GLU A 25 2.97 9.12 -0.13
N LEU A 26 1.92 8.62 0.52
CA LEU A 26 1.72 8.78 1.96
C LEU A 26 2.74 7.99 2.80
N LEU A 27 3.20 6.84 2.32
CA LEU A 27 4.25 6.05 2.99
C LEU A 27 5.65 6.65 2.85
N LEU A 28 5.90 7.36 1.75
CA LEU A 28 7.17 8.04 1.48
C LEU A 28 7.29 9.38 2.20
N ASP A 29 6.20 9.87 2.80
CA ASP A 29 6.15 11.13 3.54
C ASP A 29 6.02 10.84 5.05
N GLU A 30 7.17 10.89 5.73
CA GLU A 30 7.29 10.64 7.18
C GLU A 30 6.38 11.55 8.02
N GLU A 31 6.09 12.77 7.56
CA GLU A 31 5.23 13.71 8.29
C GLU A 31 3.72 13.39 8.16
N LYS A 32 3.33 12.61 7.14
CA LYS A 32 1.92 12.21 6.91
C LYS A 32 1.51 11.03 7.75
N CYS A 33 2.48 10.20 8.15
CA CYS A 33 2.23 8.93 8.85
C CYS A 33 3.07 8.77 10.13
N PRO A 34 3.02 9.71 11.09
CA PRO A 34 3.83 9.65 12.32
C PRO A 34 3.53 8.40 13.17
N ASP A 35 2.33 7.84 13.04
CA ASP A 35 1.92 6.62 13.74
C ASP A 35 2.59 5.35 13.19
N LEU A 36 3.02 5.35 11.91
CA LEU A 36 3.69 4.19 11.30
C LEU A 36 5.10 3.99 11.84
N GLU A 37 5.80 5.07 12.20
CA GLU A 37 7.14 4.97 12.79
C GLU A 37 7.10 4.39 14.21
N GLN A 38 6.00 4.66 14.94
CA GLN A 38 5.83 4.22 16.33
C GLN A 38 5.20 2.83 16.45
N ASP A 39 4.41 2.41 15.45
CA ASP A 39 3.75 1.10 15.41
C ASP A 39 4.30 0.22 14.28
N GLN A 40 5.38 -0.48 14.62
CA GLN A 40 6.08 -1.38 13.71
C GLN A 40 5.21 -2.56 13.22
N THR A 41 4.30 -3.08 14.05
CA THR A 41 3.38 -4.16 13.64
C THR A 41 2.44 -3.69 12.54
N ALA A 42 2.05 -2.43 12.63
CA ALA A 42 1.03 -1.88 11.79
C ALA A 42 1.67 -1.38 10.46
N LEU A 43 2.92 -0.90 10.50
CA LEU A 43 3.78 -0.76 9.30
C LEU A 43 3.94 -2.09 8.55
N ASP A 44 4.28 -3.19 9.24
CA ASP A 44 4.44 -4.51 8.61
C ASP A 44 3.19 -4.95 7.84
N ARG A 45 2.00 -4.69 8.40
CA ARG A 45 0.71 -5.00 7.73
C ARG A 45 0.49 -4.18 6.48
N VAL A 46 0.85 -2.90 6.50
CA VAL A 46 0.72 -2.04 5.32
C VAL A 46 1.69 -2.51 4.23
N VAL A 47 2.93 -2.83 4.58
CA VAL A 47 3.93 -3.38 3.63
C VAL A 47 3.45 -4.69 3.02
N ASP A 48 2.94 -5.62 3.84
CA ASP A 48 2.38 -6.88 3.35
C ASP A 48 1.19 -6.67 2.41
N ALA A 49 0.28 -5.74 2.74
CA ALA A 49 -0.87 -5.41 1.89
C ALA A 49 -0.45 -4.74 0.56
N VAL A 50 0.55 -3.86 0.57
CA VAL A 50 1.13 -3.26 -0.65
C VAL A 50 1.67 -4.36 -1.55
N ALA A 51 2.48 -5.28 -1.01
CA ALA A 51 3.13 -6.34 -1.79
C ALA A 51 2.13 -7.39 -2.30
N SER A 52 1.29 -7.92 -1.41
CA SER A 52 0.41 -9.08 -1.71
C SER A 52 -0.88 -8.69 -2.41
N SER A 53 -1.44 -7.52 -2.10
CA SER A 53 -2.77 -7.11 -2.57
C SER A 53 -2.68 -6.14 -3.73
N TRP A 54 -1.85 -5.10 -3.66
CA TRP A 54 -1.77 -4.09 -4.72
C TRP A 54 -0.75 -4.48 -5.82
N VAL A 55 0.54 -4.59 -5.51
CA VAL A 55 1.60 -4.88 -6.50
C VAL A 55 1.31 -6.16 -7.29
N ASN A 56 0.90 -7.21 -6.59
CA ASN A 56 0.56 -8.50 -7.21
C ASN A 56 -0.68 -8.42 -8.13
N SER A 57 -1.64 -7.55 -7.82
CA SER A 57 -2.86 -7.36 -8.62
C SER A 57 -2.70 -6.39 -9.80
N SER A 58 -1.66 -5.55 -9.74
CA SER A 58 -1.38 -4.49 -10.72
C SER A 58 -0.79 -4.98 -12.04
N ASN A 59 -0.40 -6.26 -12.13
CA ASN A 59 0.54 -6.72 -13.17
C ASN A 59 1.80 -5.83 -13.27
N PHE A 60 2.19 -5.14 -12.18
CA PHE A 60 3.35 -4.23 -12.17
C PHE A 60 4.68 -4.93 -12.51
N LYS A 61 4.67 -6.28 -12.51
CA LYS A 61 5.76 -7.13 -13.01
C LYS A 61 6.17 -6.85 -14.46
N HIS A 62 5.38 -6.16 -15.28
CA HIS A 62 5.77 -5.86 -16.67
C HIS A 62 6.75 -4.68 -16.83
N PHE A 63 7.03 -3.88 -15.79
CA PHE A 63 7.91 -2.71 -15.91
C PHE A 63 9.36 -2.92 -15.46
N TYR A 64 9.64 -3.97 -14.69
CA TYR A 64 10.99 -4.39 -14.36
C TYR A 64 11.07 -5.90 -14.58
N ASN A 65 11.71 -6.34 -15.67
CA ASN A 65 12.01 -7.75 -15.90
C ASN A 65 12.73 -8.35 -14.67
N LEU A 66 11.96 -9.01 -13.80
CA LEU A 66 12.38 -9.94 -12.76
C LEU A 66 11.69 -11.28 -13.02
#